data_AF-Q0A8D9-F1
#
_entry.id   AF-Q0A8D9-F1
#
_cell.length_a   1.000
_cell.length_b   1.000
_cell.length_c   1.000
_cell.angle_alpha   90.00
_cell.angle_beta   90.00
_cell.angle_gamma   90.00
#
_symmetry.space_group_name_H-M   'P 1'
#
loop_
_entity.id
_entity.type
_entity.pdbx_description
1 polymer ?
#
loop_
_entity_poly.entity_id
_entity_poly.type
_entity_poly.pdbx_seq_one_letter_code
_entity_poly.pdbx_strand_id
1 'polypeptide(L)'
;MGHRTMRIEIPGDLTFSDLHLTRESDGSVSFDWAVIEQICEANDIAPEEFMDPPEENLANLLMGWYYRHRALGGESDPVAESLATEVAMEELSGRTISHPPGHA
;
A
#
# COMPACT_ATOMS: atom_id res chain seq x y z
N MET A 1 20.82 3.05 3.00
CA MET A 1 20.04 2.11 3.85
C MET A 1 19.38 1.12 2.91
N GLY A 2 19.56 -0.18 3.11
CA GLY A 2 19.04 -1.19 2.17
C GLY A 2 17.54 -1.38 2.36
N HIS A 3 16.74 -1.12 1.32
CA HIS A 3 15.34 -1.53 1.30
C HIS A 3 15.29 -3.07 1.32
N ARG A 4 14.63 -3.66 2.33
CA ARG A 4 14.38 -5.10 2.35
C ARG A 4 13.29 -5.39 1.32
N THR A 5 13.66 -5.94 0.18
CA THR A 5 12.68 -6.46 -0.78
C THR A 5 12.09 -7.75 -0.22
N MET A 6 10.91 -7.68 0.38
CA MET A 6 10.09 -8.84 0.75
C MET A 6 9.28 -9.26 -0.47
N ARG A 7 9.31 -10.56 -0.81
CA ARG A 7 8.43 -11.10 -1.85
C ARG A 7 7.12 -11.50 -1.17
N ILE A 8 6.04 -10.80 -1.52
CA ILE A 8 4.70 -11.07 -1.03
C ILE A 8 3.89 -11.71 -2.17
N GLU A 9 3.27 -12.84 -1.89
CA GLU A 9 2.32 -13.52 -2.76
C GLU A 9 0.90 -13.18 -2.31
N ILE A 10 0.09 -12.61 -3.21
CA ILE A 10 -1.31 -12.30 -2.91
C ILE A 10 -2.14 -13.57 -3.16
N PRO A 11 -2.92 -14.06 -2.17
CA PRO A 11 -3.89 -15.13 -2.36
C PRO A 11 -4.82 -14.85 -3.54
N GLY A 12 -5.08 -15.87 -4.37
CA GLY A 12 -5.86 -15.69 -5.60
C GLY A 12 -7.36 -15.43 -5.39
N ASP A 13 -7.84 -15.67 -4.18
CA ASP A 13 -9.19 -15.36 -3.71
C ASP A 13 -9.35 -13.91 -3.22
N LEU A 14 -8.25 -13.19 -3.00
CA LEU A 14 -8.26 -11.79 -2.61
C LEU A 14 -8.17 -10.87 -3.83
N THR A 15 -8.99 -9.83 -3.81
CA THR A 15 -8.97 -8.75 -4.79
C THR A 15 -8.52 -7.45 -4.12
N PHE A 16 -7.99 -6.52 -4.91
CA PHE A 16 -7.55 -5.23 -4.38
C PHE A 16 -8.73 -4.45 -3.78
N SER A 17 -9.94 -4.62 -4.31
CA SER A 17 -11.16 -3.96 -3.82
C SER A 17 -11.57 -4.42 -2.42
N ASP A 18 -11.14 -5.61 -1.98
CA ASP A 18 -11.42 -6.09 -0.61
C ASP A 18 -10.71 -5.24 0.45
N LEU A 19 -9.67 -4.48 0.08
CA LEU A 19 -9.03 -3.54 1.00
C LEU A 19 -9.96 -2.38 1.39
N HIS A 20 -11.03 -2.12 0.65
CA HIS A 20 -11.94 -1.00 0.92
C HIS A 20 -11.21 0.33 1.17
N LEU A 21 -10.23 0.67 0.32
CA LEU A 21 -9.42 1.86 0.52
C LEU A 21 -10.30 3.10 0.61
N THR A 22 -10.06 3.86 1.67
CA THR A 22 -10.77 5.11 1.94
C THR A 22 -9.74 6.18 2.26
N ARG A 23 -9.87 7.33 1.61
CA ARG A 23 -9.10 8.52 1.97
C ARG A 23 -9.87 9.30 3.02
N GLU A 24 -9.28 9.45 4.18
CA GLU A 24 -9.85 10.19 5.29
C GLU A 24 -9.72 11.71 5.08
N SER A 25 -10.46 12.48 5.88
CA SER A 25 -10.50 13.94 5.75
C SER A 25 -9.18 14.62 6.14
N ASP A 26 -8.34 13.97 6.95
CA ASP A 26 -7.00 14.44 7.30
C ASP A 26 -5.94 14.08 6.24
N GLY A 27 -6.33 13.35 5.19
CA GLY A 27 -5.46 12.90 4.11
C GLY A 27 -4.83 11.54 4.35
N SER A 28 -5.05 10.92 5.52
CA SER A 28 -4.66 9.54 5.79
C SER A 28 -5.46 8.54 4.95
N VAL A 29 -4.93 7.33 4.83
CA VAL A 29 -5.56 6.24 4.07
C VAL A 29 -5.92 5.13 5.04
N SER A 30 -7.22 4.84 5.12
CA SER A 30 -7.78 3.71 5.85
C SER A 30 -8.05 2.55 4.89
N PHE A 31 -7.91 1.33 5.38
CA PHE A 31 -8.20 0.10 4.63
C PHE A 31 -8.54 -1.04 5.60
N ASP A 32 -9.08 -2.13 5.09
CA ASP A 32 -9.41 -3.31 5.89
C ASP A 32 -8.14 -4.10 6.27
N TRP A 33 -7.78 -4.03 7.55
CA TRP A 33 -6.63 -4.73 8.09
C TRP A 33 -6.76 -6.26 8.01
N ALA A 34 -7.97 -6.80 8.01
CA ALA A 34 -8.19 -8.24 7.90
C ALA A 34 -7.67 -8.80 6.57
N VAL A 35 -7.63 -7.99 5.51
CA VAL A 35 -7.03 -8.39 4.22
C VAL A 35 -5.52 -8.48 4.33
N ILE A 36 -4.88 -7.56 5.04
CA ILE A 36 -3.43 -7.60 5.29
C ILE A 36 -3.08 -8.81 6.15
N GLU A 37 -3.87 -9.12 7.18
CA GLU A 37 -3.69 -10.31 8.01
C GLU A 37 -3.76 -11.60 7.20
N GLN A 38 -4.71 -11.71 6.26
CA GLN A 38 -4.82 -12.87 5.37
C GLN A 38 -3.61 -13.01 4.44
N ILE A 39 -3.11 -11.89 3.89
CA ILE A 39 -1.87 -11.88 3.10
C ILE A 39 -0.69 -12.32 3.98
N CYS A 40 -0.59 -11.81 5.20
CA CYS A 40 0.45 -12.17 6.15
C CYS A 40 0.42 -13.67 6.45
N GLU A 41 -0.76 -14.23 6.75
CA GLU A 41 -0.96 -15.67 7.00
C GLU A 41 -0.53 -16.51 5.80
N ALA A 42 -0.91 -16.11 4.58
CA ALA A 42 -0.54 -16.83 3.36
C ALA A 42 0.97 -16.80 3.06
N ASN A 43 1.69 -15.81 3.58
CA ASN A 43 3.12 -15.63 3.36
C ASN A 43 3.99 -16.05 4.56
N ASP A 44 3.39 -16.57 5.64
CA ASP A 44 4.07 -16.87 6.90
C ASP A 44 4.81 -15.63 7.48
N ILE A 45 4.18 -14.46 7.36
CA ILE A 45 4.71 -13.17 7.83
C ILE A 45 3.90 -12.73 9.05
N ALA A 46 4.57 -12.15 10.05
CA ALA A 46 3.88 -11.54 11.18
C ALA A 46 3.29 -10.18 10.76
N PRO A 47 2.00 -9.89 11.03
CA PRO A 47 1.39 -8.58 10.73
C PRO A 47 2.15 -7.41 11.35
N GLU A 48 2.85 -7.65 12.46
CA GLU A 48 3.71 -6.69 13.16
C GLU A 48 4.84 -6.15 12.28
N GLU A 49 5.31 -6.91 11.28
CA GLU A 49 6.32 -6.46 10.31
C GLU A 49 5.82 -5.30 9.41
N PHE A 50 4.51 -5.04 9.40
CA PHE A 50 3.88 -3.92 8.70
C PHE A 50 3.43 -2.79 9.63
N MET A 51 3.49 -2.96 10.96
CA MET A 51 2.93 -2.01 11.93
C MET A 51 3.94 -1.01 12.52
N ASP A 52 5.21 -1.38 12.79
CA ASP A 52 6.20 -0.41 13.33
C ASP A 52 7.68 -0.92 13.33
N PRO A 53 8.67 -0.15 12.83
CA PRO A 53 8.59 0.69 11.63
C PRO A 53 8.96 -0.17 10.42
N PRO A 54 8.03 -0.30 9.46
CA PRO A 54 8.27 0.32 8.15
C PRO A 54 6.95 0.68 7.44
N GLU A 55 6.47 1.92 7.61
CA GLU A 55 5.40 2.52 6.79
C GLU A 55 5.67 2.32 5.27
N GLU A 56 6.94 2.32 4.89
CA GLU A 56 7.38 2.02 3.53
C GLU A 56 7.01 0.60 3.06
N ASN A 57 7.03 -0.43 3.91
CA ASN A 57 6.71 -1.79 3.47
C ASN A 57 5.23 -1.95 3.15
N LEU A 58 4.37 -1.38 3.99
CA LEU A 58 2.93 -1.40 3.76
C LEU A 58 2.57 -0.57 2.52
N ALA A 59 3.13 0.64 2.38
CA ALA A 59 2.92 1.46 1.18
C ALA A 59 3.42 0.73 -0.09
N ASN A 60 4.60 0.10 -0.04
CA ASN A 60 5.15 -0.68 -1.16
C ASN A 60 4.29 -1.91 -1.48
N LEU A 61 3.75 -2.59 -0.47
CA LEU A 61 2.81 -3.70 -0.66
C LEU A 61 1.55 -3.23 -1.38
N LEU A 62 0.90 -2.18 -0.87
CA LEU A 62 -0.33 -1.62 -1.44
C LEU A 62 -0.11 -1.18 -2.88
N MET A 63 0.94 -0.40 -3.13
CA MET A 63 1.28 0.08 -4.47
C MET A 63 1.66 -1.06 -5.42
N GLY A 64 2.50 -1.99 -4.98
CA GLY A 64 2.93 -3.14 -5.77
C GLY A 64 1.77 -4.06 -6.14
N TRP A 65 0.87 -4.31 -5.19
CA TRP A 65 -0.36 -5.07 -5.44
C TRP A 65 -1.28 -4.32 -6.39
N TYR A 66 -1.48 -3.01 -6.19
CA TYR A 66 -2.31 -2.19 -7.06
C TYR A 66 -1.83 -2.20 -8.53
N TYR A 67 -0.54 -1.96 -8.76
CA TYR A 67 0.03 -2.00 -10.11
C TYR A 67 -0.15 -3.37 -10.77
N ARG A 68 0.03 -4.46 -10.00
CA ARG A 68 -0.23 -5.81 -10.51
C ARG A 68 -1.71 -6.02 -10.83
N HIS A 69 -2.61 -5.60 -9.94
CA HIS A 69 -4.05 -5.70 -10.14
C HIS A 69 -4.47 -4.98 -11.43
N ARG A 70 -4.01 -3.74 -11.64
CA ARG A 70 -4.27 -2.96 -12.86
C ARG A 70 -3.67 -3.61 -14.10
N ALA A 71 -2.45 -4.17 -14.02
CA ALA A 71 -1.82 -4.88 -15.14
C ALA A 71 -2.58 -6.15 -15.57
N LEU A 72 -3.32 -6.77 -14.64
CA LEU A 72 -4.17 -7.93 -14.91
C LEU A 72 -5.58 -7.54 -15.41
N GLY A 73 -5.85 -6.26 -15.63
CA GLY A 73 -7.17 -5.76 -16.04
C GLY A 73 -8.16 -5.56 -14.88
N GLY A 74 -7.65 -5.51 -13.64
CA GLY A 74 -8.42 -5.21 -12.45
C GLY A 74 -9.01 -3.79 -12.44
N GLU A 75 -10.00 -3.62 -11.57
CA GLU A 75 -10.75 -2.38 -11.41
C GLU A 75 -9.87 -1.23 -10.91
N SER A 76 -10.20 -0.02 -11.33
CA SER A 76 -9.53 1.19 -10.86
C SER A 76 -10.10 1.61 -9.51
N ASP A 77 -9.24 1.71 -8.51
CA ASP A 77 -9.59 2.32 -7.22
C ASP A 77 -9.15 3.81 -7.22
N PRO A 78 -10.06 4.77 -6.92
CA PRO A 78 -9.75 6.20 -7.00
C PRO A 78 -8.76 6.67 -5.94
N VAL A 79 -8.72 6.03 -4.75
CA VAL A 79 -7.75 6.35 -3.70
C VAL A 79 -6.37 5.86 -4.12
N ALA A 80 -6.28 4.63 -4.62
CA ALA A 80 -5.03 4.07 -5.11
C ALA A 80 -4.51 4.76 -6.37
N GLU A 81 -5.36 5.17 -7.33
CA GLU A 81 -4.94 5.99 -8.49
C GLU A 81 -4.35 7.34 -8.01
N SER A 82 -4.94 7.95 -6.97
CA SER A 82 -4.40 9.20 -6.38
C SER A 82 -3.01 8.97 -5.78
N LEU A 83 -2.85 7.95 -4.95
CA LEU A 83 -1.57 7.60 -4.33
C LEU A 83 -0.51 7.25 -5.39
N ALA A 84 -0.88 6.49 -6.42
CA ALA A 84 -0.01 6.17 -7.55
C ALA A 84 0.51 7.42 -8.26
N THR A 85 -0.39 8.40 -8.46
CA THR A 85 -0.06 9.68 -9.07
C THR A 85 0.88 10.49 -8.19
N GLU A 86 0.61 10.55 -6.88
CA GLU A 86 1.46 11.23 -5.89
C GLU A 86 2.89 10.66 -5.92
N VAL A 87 3.03 9.33 -5.78
CA VAL A 87 4.34 8.64 -5.84
C VAL A 87 5.06 8.87 -7.16
N ALA A 88 4.35 8.80 -8.29
CA ALA A 88 4.95 9.05 -9.61
C ALA A 88 5.45 10.49 -9.76
N MET A 89 4.74 11.47 -9.19
CA MET A 89 5.16 12.87 -9.20
C MET A 89 6.39 13.11 -8.32
N GLU A 90 6.51 12.41 -7.18
CA GLU A 90 7.68 12.50 -6.30
C GLU A 90 8.96 11.97 -6.96
N GLU A 91 8.87 10.80 -7.60
CA GLU A 91 9.99 10.17 -8.33
C GLU A 91 10.48 11.06 -9.48
N LEU A 92 9.55 11.68 -10.23
CA LEU A 92 9.87 12.61 -11.32
C LEU A 92 10.51 13.92 -10.81
N SER A 93 10.17 14.36 -9.60
CA SER A 93 10.70 15.59 -9.01
C SER A 93 12.03 15.38 -8.25
N GLY A 94 12.49 14.14 -8.06
CA GLY A 94 13.72 13.82 -7.33
C GLY A 94 13.71 14.29 -5.87
N ARG A 95 12.52 14.53 -5.30
CA ARG A 95 12.33 15.13 -3.99
C ARG A 95 11.30 14.30 -3.26
N THR A 96 11.77 13.50 -2.30
CA THR A 96 10.91 12.82 -1.32
C THR A 96 10.19 13.92 -0.54
N ILE A 97 8.93 14.19 -0.85
CA ILE A 97 8.13 15.05 0.02
C ILE A 97 7.63 14.11 1.10
N SER A 98 8.45 13.90 2.13
CA SER A 98 7.92 13.45 3.41
C SER A 98 6.86 14.48 3.80
N HIS A 99 5.59 14.14 3.65
CA HIS A 99 4.55 14.86 4.34
C HIS A 99 4.90 14.76 5.83
N PRO A 100 5.23 15.87 6.52
CA PRO A 100 5.30 15.79 7.96
C PRO A 100 3.92 15.34 8.44
N PRO A 101 3.83 14.41 9.41
CA PRO A 101 2.55 14.02 9.99
C PRO A 101 1.85 15.30 10.46
N GLY A 102 0.54 15.38 10.16
CA GLY A 102 -0.29 16.54 10.43
C GLY A 102 -0.01 17.10 11.83
N HIS A 103 0.59 18.29 11.88
CA HIS A 103 0.76 19.03 13.12
C HIS A 103 -0.63 19.54 13.54
N ALA A 104 -1.23 18.85 14.51
CA ALA A 104 -2.19 19.46 15.43
C ALA A 104 -1.46 20.23 16.53
#